data_AF-A0A953WPH4-F1
#
_entry.id   AF-A0A953WPH4-F1
#
_cell.length_a   1.000
_cell.length_b   1.000
_cell.length_c   1.000
_cell.angle_alpha   90.00
_cell.angle_beta   90.00
_cell.angle_gamma   90.00
#
_symmetry.space_group_name_H-M   'P 1'
#
loop_
_entity.id
_entity.type
_entity.pdbx_description
1 polymer ?
#
loop_
_entity_poly.entity_id
_entity_poly.type
_entity_poly.pdbx_seq_one_letter_code
_entity_poly.pdbx_strand_id
1 'polypeptide(L)'
;TEEAIAVATKHPNFYIDTSAYTLKRYPEALIKYAAAHGRKKVLFGTNWPMIAPSKALEGIDAAPLDAEAKALFLGANTARVFKLVV
;
A
#
# COMPACT_ATOMS: atom_id res chain seq x y z
N THR A 1 -10.95 -4.20 -7.79
CA THR A 1 -9.64 -3.51 -7.56
C THR A 1 -9.51 -2.30 -8.45
N GLU A 2 -9.83 -2.43 -9.74
CA GLU A 2 -9.82 -1.30 -10.66
C GLU A 2 -10.79 -0.18 -10.23
N GLU A 3 -11.93 -0.55 -9.64
CA GLU A 3 -12.91 0.38 -9.08
C GLU A 3 -12.32 1.19 -7.93
N ALA A 4 -11.63 0.52 -6.99
CA ALA A 4 -10.97 1.18 -5.87
C ALA A 4 -9.84 2.10 -6.36
N ILE A 5 -9.07 1.69 -7.37
CA ILE A 5 -8.05 2.52 -8.01
C ILE A 5 -8.69 3.74 -8.68
N ALA A 6 -9.80 3.58 -9.41
CA ALA A 6 -10.50 4.68 -10.04
C ALA A 6 -11.02 5.71 -9.02
N VAL A 7 -11.63 5.24 -7.93
CA VAL A 7 -12.10 6.10 -6.83
C VAL A 7 -10.91 6.80 -6.17
N ALA A 8 -9.82 6.09 -5.87
CA ALA A 8 -8.62 6.67 -5.28
C ALA A 8 -8.01 7.76 -6.18
N THR A 9 -7.94 7.53 -7.49
CA THR A 9 -7.42 8.48 -8.47
C THR A 9 -8.29 9.73 -8.56
N LYS A 10 -9.62 9.59 -8.53
CA LYS A 10 -10.55 10.71 -8.63
C LYS A 10 -10.64 11.55 -7.35
N HIS A 11 -10.55 10.91 -6.19
CA HIS A 11 -10.84 11.56 -4.90
C HIS A 11 -9.56 11.77 -4.08
N PRO A 12 -9.16 13.04 -3.79
CA PRO A 12 -7.88 13.32 -3.13
C PRO A 12 -7.75 12.68 -1.74
N ASN A 13 -8.87 12.55 -1.01
CA ASN A 13 -8.91 12.04 0.36
C ASN A 13 -9.32 10.56 0.49
N PHE A 14 -9.35 9.81 -0.62
CA PHE A 14 -9.61 8.36 -0.59
C PHE A 14 -8.30 7.57 -0.63
N TYR A 15 -8.14 6.58 0.24
CA TYR A 15 -6.92 5.78 0.35
C TYR A 15 -7.26 4.29 0.36
N ILE A 16 -6.38 3.46 -0.21
CA ILE A 16 -6.54 2.01 -0.30
C ILE A 16 -5.73 1.36 0.82
N ASP A 17 -6.40 0.57 1.67
CA ASP A 17 -5.76 -0.29 2.67
C ASP A 17 -5.46 -1.67 2.09
N THR A 18 -4.34 -2.28 2.50
CA THR A 18 -3.92 -3.61 2.04
C THR A 18 -3.94 -4.68 3.14
N SER A 19 -4.51 -4.38 4.31
CA SER A 19 -4.39 -5.20 5.53
C SER A 19 -4.89 -6.64 5.41
N ALA A 20 -5.93 -6.90 4.62
CA ALA A 20 -6.55 -8.23 4.55
C ALA A 20 -5.78 -9.27 3.70
N TYR A 21 -4.68 -8.88 3.05
CA TYR A 21 -3.94 -9.76 2.14
C TYR A 21 -2.42 -9.62 2.31
N THR A 22 -1.70 -10.70 2.04
CA THR A 22 -0.23 -10.69 1.89
C THR A 22 0.16 -10.04 0.57
N LEU A 23 1.36 -9.45 0.50
CA LEU A 23 1.87 -8.80 -0.72
C LEU A 23 1.82 -9.69 -1.96
N LYS A 24 2.11 -10.99 -1.82
CA LYS A 24 2.02 -11.99 -2.90
C LYS A 24 0.62 -12.15 -3.52
N ARG A 25 -0.43 -11.71 -2.83
CA ARG A 25 -1.83 -11.79 -3.29
C ARG A 25 -2.36 -10.46 -3.81
N TYR A 26 -1.58 -9.37 -3.74
CA TYR A 26 -2.03 -8.11 -4.29
C TYR A 26 -2.17 -8.22 -5.81
N PRO A 27 -3.28 -7.72 -6.38
CA PRO A 27 -3.43 -7.66 -7.82
C PRO A 27 -2.31 -6.82 -8.44
N GLU A 28 -1.80 -7.26 -9.59
CA GLU A 28 -0.70 -6.56 -10.29
C GLU A 28 -1.03 -5.09 -10.56
N ALA A 29 -2.29 -4.78 -10.90
CA ALA A 29 -2.77 -3.42 -11.10
C ALA A 29 -2.57 -2.52 -9.86
N LEU A 30 -2.78 -3.05 -8.65
CA LEU A 30 -2.58 -2.31 -7.40
C LEU A 30 -1.09 -2.01 -7.18
N ILE A 31 -0.22 -3.00 -7.43
CA ILE A 31 1.23 -2.82 -7.31
C ILE A 31 1.73 -1.78 -8.32
N LYS A 32 1.31 -1.87 -9.58
CA LYS A 32 1.66 -0.87 -10.62
C LYS A 32 1.15 0.52 -10.26
N TYR A 33 -0.07 0.62 -9.73
CA TYR A 33 -0.61 1.88 -9.24
C TYR A 33 0.23 2.47 -8.11
N ALA A 34 0.59 1.65 -7.11
CA ALA A 34 1.45 2.03 -5.99
C ALA A 34 2.88 2.43 -6.42
N ALA A 35 3.40 1.82 -7.49
CA ALA A 35 4.71 2.17 -8.05
C ALA A 35 4.69 3.48 -8.85
N ALA A 36 3.55 3.85 -9.44
CA ALA A 36 3.42 4.99 -10.33
C ALA A 36 2.75 6.20 -9.63
N HIS A 37 1.74 6.78 -10.27
CA HIS A 37 1.00 7.96 -9.81
C HIS A 37 0.16 7.72 -8.54
N GLY A 38 -0.08 6.48 -8.15
CA GLY A 38 -0.81 6.09 -6.94
C GLY A 38 0.06 5.93 -5.69
N ARG A 39 1.37 6.20 -5.75
CA ARG A 39 2.32 5.95 -4.65
C ARG A 39 1.97 6.60 -3.32
N LYS A 40 1.16 7.66 -3.31
CA LYS A 40 0.68 8.35 -2.09
C LYS A 40 -0.70 7.89 -1.60
N LYS A 41 -1.27 6.87 -2.23
CA LYS A 41 -2.70 6.48 -2.08
C LYS A 41 -2.90 5.07 -1.52
N VAL A 42 -1.82 4.30 -1.36
CA VAL A 42 -1.85 2.92 -0.87
C VAL A 42 -1.16 2.84 0.48
N LEU A 43 -1.84 2.25 1.46
CA LEU A 43 -1.40 2.11 2.85
C LEU A 43 -1.14 0.64 3.15
N PHE A 44 0.05 0.34 3.64
CA PHE A 44 0.34 -1.00 4.15
C PHE A 44 -0.38 -1.26 5.48
N GLY A 45 -0.99 -2.43 5.58
CA GLY A 45 -1.48 -2.99 6.83
C GLY A 45 -1.30 -4.50 6.84
N THR A 46 -1.41 -5.13 8.01
CA THR A 46 -1.28 -6.59 8.16
C THR A 46 -2.57 -7.27 8.60
N ASN A 47 -3.54 -6.54 9.14
CA ASN A 47 -4.71 -7.15 9.80
C ASN A 47 -4.31 -8.14 10.91
N TRP A 48 -3.29 -7.78 11.70
CA TRP A 48 -2.91 -8.53 12.90
C TRP A 48 -4.13 -8.65 13.86
N PRO A 49 -4.40 -9.84 14.44
CA PRO A 49 -3.55 -11.02 14.54
C PRO A 49 -3.67 -12.05 13.40
N MET A 50 -4.46 -11.79 12.37
CA MET A 50 -4.75 -12.78 11.32
C MET A 50 -3.56 -13.04 10.39
N ILE A 51 -2.76 -12.01 10.08
CA ILE A 51 -1.56 -12.15 9.25
C ILE A 51 -0.37 -11.51 9.98
N ALA A 52 0.67 -12.31 10.22
CA ALA A 52 1.91 -11.83 10.82
C ALA A 52 2.61 -10.81 9.89
N PRO A 53 3.24 -9.75 10.43
CA PRO A 53 3.94 -8.77 9.61
C PRO A 53 5.00 -9.37 8.67
N SER A 54 5.78 -10.33 9.16
CA SER A 54 6.76 -11.06 8.34
C SER A 54 6.13 -11.79 7.17
N LYS A 55 4.92 -12.34 7.35
CA LYS A 55 4.17 -13.02 6.28
C LYS A 55 3.55 -12.02 5.31
N ALA A 56 3.03 -10.90 5.80
CA ALA A 56 2.43 -9.86 4.97
C ALA A 56 3.47 -9.23 4.01
N LEU A 57 4.69 -9.03 4.49
CA LEU A 57 5.80 -8.40 3.75
C LEU A 57 6.64 -9.38 2.91
N GLU A 58 6.33 -10.67 2.91
CA GLU A 58 7.09 -11.66 2.17
C GLU A 58 7.12 -11.32 0.66
N GLY A 59 8.32 -11.04 0.14
CA GLY A 59 8.54 -10.67 -1.27
C GLY A 59 8.55 -9.15 -1.56
N ILE A 60 8.50 -8.30 -0.54
CA ILE A 60 8.54 -6.83 -0.72
C ILE A 60 9.81 -6.35 -1.46
N ASP A 61 10.95 -7.00 -1.27
CA ASP A 61 12.21 -6.62 -1.93
C ASP A 61 12.21 -6.90 -3.43
N ALA A 62 11.37 -7.84 -3.88
CA ALA A 62 11.19 -8.19 -5.29
C ALA A 62 10.00 -7.43 -5.94
N ALA A 63 9.21 -6.70 -5.15
CA ALA A 63 8.12 -5.89 -5.68
C ALA A 63 8.71 -4.76 -6.55
N PRO A 64 8.05 -4.39 -7.67
CA PRO A 64 8.48 -3.31 -8.55
C PRO A 64 8.18 -1.92 -7.94
N LEU A 65 8.60 -1.71 -6.70
CA LEU A 65 8.53 -0.45 -5.97
C LEU A 65 9.94 0.11 -5.88
N ASP A 66 10.14 1.32 -6.39
CA ASP A 66 11.38 2.06 -6.14
C ASP A 66 11.52 2.40 -4.64
N ALA A 67 12.68 2.92 -4.25
CA ALA A 67 12.97 3.23 -2.84
C ALA A 67 11.95 4.20 -2.22
N GLU A 68 11.48 5.19 -2.99
CA GLU A 68 10.50 6.17 -2.52
C GLU A 68 9.11 5.53 -2.35
N ALA A 69 8.62 4.82 -3.38
CA ALA A 69 7.33 4.15 -3.38
C ALA A 69 7.25 3.10 -2.26
N LYS A 70 8.34 2.37 -2.02
CA LYS A 70 8.45 1.41 -0.92
C LYS A 70 8.37 2.10 0.44
N ALA A 71 9.10 3.20 0.66
CA ALA A 71 9.03 3.95 1.91
C ALA A 71 7.63 4.55 2.16
N LEU A 72 6.98 5.08 1.11
CA LEU A 72 5.61 5.57 1.16
C LEU A 72 4.63 4.45 1.54
N PHE A 73 4.71 3.31 0.87
CA PHE A 73 3.87 2.15 1.12
C PHE A 73 4.03 1.61 2.55
N LEU A 74 5.27 1.41 3.01
CA LEU A 74 5.58 0.77 4.29
C LEU A 74 5.24 1.63 5.52
N GLY A 75 5.04 2.94 5.37
CA GLY A 75 4.60 3.74 6.52
C GLY A 75 4.53 5.24 6.30
N ALA A 76 5.29 5.82 5.36
CA ALA A 76 5.30 7.28 5.21
C ALA A 76 3.94 7.84 4.72
N ASN A 77 3.16 7.07 3.95
CA ASN A 77 1.77 7.45 3.64
C ASN A 77 0.90 7.46 4.90
N THR A 78 0.96 6.41 5.71
CA THR A 78 0.20 6.29 6.95
C THR A 78 0.54 7.45 7.89
N ALA A 79 1.82 7.71 8.11
CA ALA A 79 2.27 8.83 8.92
C ALA A 79 1.70 10.18 8.45
N ARG A 80 1.76 10.45 7.14
CA ARG A 80 1.22 11.69 6.56
C ARG A 80 -0.29 11.79 6.70
N VAL A 81 -1.03 10.71 6.40
CA VAL A 81 -2.51 10.70 6.42
C VAL A 81 -3.05 10.84 7.84
N PHE A 82 -2.46 10.11 8.79
CA PHE A 82 -2.88 10.10 10.19
C PHE A 82 -2.18 11.17 11.04
N LYS A 83 -1.30 11.99 10.44
CA LYS A 83 -0.52 13.06 11.12
C LYS A 83 0.28 12.52 12.31
N LEU A 84 0.95 11.39 12.11
CA LEU A 84 1.78 10.77 13.14
C LEU A 84 3.13 11.49 13.22
N VAL A 85 3.64 11.63 14.44
CA VAL A 85 5.04 12.02 14.68
C VAL A 85 5.86 10.74 14.57
N VAL A 86 6.74 10.67 13.57
CA VAL A 86 7.61 9.54 13.26
C VAL A 86 9.06 9.95 13.40
#